data_AF-X0Z669-F1
#
_entry.id   AF-X0Z669-F1
#
_cell.length_a   1.000
_cell.length_b   1.000
_cell.length_c   1.000
_cell.angle_alpha   90.00
_cell.angle_beta   90.00
_cell.angle_gamma   90.00
#
_symmetry.space_group_name_H-M   'P 1'
#
loop_
_entity.id
_entity.type
_entity.pdbx_description
1 polymer ?
#
loop_
_entity_poly.entity_id
_entity_poly.type
_entity_poly.pdbx_seq_one_letter_code
_entity_poly.pdbx_strand_id
1 'polypeptide(L)' 'GHLALTLEGGYNLEVAALGTKAIFDVLSASVGVVDPLGKAPVIRKAVGFEEHLKRIKEIHHIENQD' A
#
# COMPACT_ATOMS: atom_id res chain seq x y z
N GLY A 1 13.83 -1.50 -12.51
CA GLY A 1 13.01 -2.73 -12.58
C GLY A 1 13.50 -3.84 -11.67
N HIS A 2 14.16 -3.54 -10.55
CA HIS A 2 14.49 -4.54 -9.53
C HIS A 2 13.89 -4.08 -8.22
N LEU A 3 13.06 -4.92 -7.61
CA LEU A 3 12.38 -4.66 -6.36
C LEU A 3 12.69 -5.81 -5.40
N ALA A 4 13.10 -5.49 -4.18
CA ALA A 4 13.30 -6.43 -3.10
C ALA A 4 12.38 -6.04 -1.94
N LEU A 5 11.70 -7.03 -1.36
CA LEU A 5 10.73 -6.84 -0.28
C LEU A 5 11.16 -7.70 0.90
N THR A 6 11.14 -7.12 2.10
CA THR A 6 11.38 -7.83 3.37
C THR A 6 10.12 -7.72 4.23
N LEU A 7 9.71 -8.84 4.80
CA LEU A 7 8.64 -8.83 5.81
C LEU A 7 9.22 -8.36 7.14
N GLU A 8 8.54 -7.40 7.75
CA GLU A 8 8.89 -6.85 9.06
C GLU A 8 7.88 -7.33 10.12
N GLY A 9 7.21 -6.41 10.81
CA GLY A 9 6.13 -6.72 11.75
C GLY A 9 4.81 -7.12 11.07
N GLY A 10 3.90 -7.65 11.88
CA GLY A 10 2.59 -8.14 11.42
C GLY A 10 2.05 -9.14 12.42
N TYR A 11 1.31 -8.66 13.41
CA TYR A 11 0.93 -9.48 14.58
C TYR A 11 -0.45 -10.11 14.46
N ASN A 12 -1.24 -9.70 13.46
CA ASN A 12 -2.45 -10.39 13.06
C ASN A 12 -2.14 -11.23 11.81
N LEU A 13 -2.13 -12.56 11.97
CA LEU A 13 -1.74 -13.50 10.93
C LEU A 13 -2.64 -13.43 9.69
N GLU A 14 -3.94 -13.20 9.87
CA GLU A 14 -4.90 -13.11 8.78
C GLU A 14 -4.67 -11.84 7.95
N VAL A 15 -4.48 -10.70 8.62
CA VAL A 15 -4.14 -9.42 7.97
C VAL A 15 -2.79 -9.52 7.25
N ALA A 16 -1.79 -10.13 7.89
CA ALA A 16 -0.46 -10.30 7.29
C ALA A 16 -0.51 -11.15 6.00
N ALA A 17 -1.25 -12.26 6.02
CA ALA A 17 -1.41 -13.12 4.86
C ALA A 17 -2.17 -12.42 3.71
N LEU A 18 -3.33 -11.82 4.00
CA LEU A 18 -4.15 -11.16 3.00
C LEU A 18 -3.47 -9.91 2.41
N GLY A 19 -2.81 -9.12 3.25
CA GLY A 19 -2.05 -7.94 2.82
C GLY A 19 -0.85 -8.32 1.95
N THR A 20 -0.12 -9.38 2.30
CA THR A 20 1.00 -9.88 1.47
C THR A 20 0.50 -10.35 0.11
N LYS A 21 -0.61 -11.09 0.06
CA LYS A 21 -1.26 -11.49 -1.20
C LYS A 21 -1.62 -10.26 -2.04
N ALA A 22 -2.27 -9.26 -1.43
CA ALA A 22 -2.66 -8.04 -2.13
C ALA A 22 -1.47 -7.29 -2.76
N ILE A 23 -0.31 -7.26 -2.10
CA ILE A 23 0.93 -6.69 -2.67
C ILE A 23 1.32 -7.42 -3.96
N PHE A 24 1.35 -8.76 -3.94
CA PHE A 24 1.67 -9.53 -5.14
C PHE A 24 0.63 -9.42 -6.25
N ASP A 25 -0.65 -9.33 -5.88
CA ASP A 25 -1.76 -9.11 -6.83
C ASP A 25 -1.56 -7.79 -7.60
N VAL A 26 -1.12 -6.72 -6.92
CA VAL A 26 -0.81 -5.42 -7.54
C VAL A 26 0.45 -5.52 -8.41
N LEU A 27 1.54 -6.08 -7.88
CA LEU A 27 2.81 -6.16 -8.60
C LEU A 27 2.75 -7.07 -9.83
N SER A 28 1.87 -8.06 -9.81
CA SER A 28 1.65 -8.99 -10.93
C SER A 28 0.62 -8.48 -11.95
N ALA A 29 0.14 -7.24 -11.80
CA ALA A 29 -0.92 -6.65 -12.62
C ALA A 29 -2.17 -7.54 -12.71
N SER A 30 -2.53 -8.23 -11.61
CA SER A 30 -3.75 -9.01 -11.55
C SER A 30 -4.98 -8.10 -11.57
N VAL A 31 -6.10 -8.61 -12.07
CA VAL A 31 -7.30 -7.81 -12.42
C VAL A 31 -8.07 -7.30 -11.20
N GLY A 32 -7.76 -7.73 -9.98
CA GLY A 32 -8.46 -7.23 -8.80
C GLY A 32 -7.88 -7.69 -7.47
N VAL A 33 -7.76 -6.74 -6.54
CA VAL A 33 -7.46 -6.99 -5.13
C VAL A 33 -8.77 -7.16 -4.37
N VAL A 34 -8.91 -8.28 -3.68
CA VAL A 34 -10.07 -8.57 -2.81
C VAL A 34 -9.62 -8.51 -1.36
N ASP A 35 -10.25 -7.62 -0.59
CA ASP A 35 -10.08 -7.52 0.87
C ASP A 35 -11.35 -8.03 1.58
N PRO A 36 -11.35 -9.28 2.08
CA PRO A 36 -12.51 -9.85 2.76
C PRO A 36 -12.69 -9.29 4.19
N LEU A 37 -11.66 -8.69 4.79
CA LEU A 37 -11.75 -8.09 6.12
C LEU A 37 -12.35 -6.69 6.06
N GLY A 38 -12.26 -6.05 4.91
CA GLY A 38 -12.85 -4.76 4.63
C GLY A 38 -12.16 -3.62 5.38
N LYS A 39 -12.85 -2.47 5.42
CA LYS A 39 -12.25 -1.25 5.97
C LYS A 39 -11.99 -1.40 7.46
N ALA A 40 -10.74 -1.15 7.86
CA ALA A 40 -10.40 -1.01 9.26
C ALA A 40 -11.23 0.11 9.92
N PRO A 41 -11.73 -0.10 11.15
CA PRO A 41 -12.38 0.96 11.89
C PRO A 41 -11.39 2.12 12.11
N VAL A 42 -11.80 3.34 11.75
CA VAL A 42 -10.94 4.52 11.90
C VAL A 42 -10.87 4.91 13.37
N ILE A 43 -9.88 4.40 14.10
CA ILE A 43 -9.67 4.73 15.52
C ILE A 43 -8.86 6.04 15.67
N ARG A 44 -8.08 6.42 14.65
CA ARG A 44 -7.33 7.68 14.59
C ARG A 44 -7.41 8.28 13.19
N LYS A 45 -7.57 9.60 13.10
CA LYS A 45 -7.46 10.35 11.84
C LYS A 45 -6.05 10.11 11.28
N ALA A 46 -5.95 9.59 10.06
CA ALA A 46 -4.66 9.41 9.40
C ALA A 46 -3.95 10.77 9.37
N VAL A 47 -2.70 10.80 9.83
CA VAL A 47 -1.82 11.96 9.62
C VAL A 47 -1.56 11.99 8.11
N GLY A 48 -1.91 13.11 7.46
CA GLY A 48 -1.89 13.19 6.00
C GLY A 48 -0.50 12.91 5.45
N PHE A 49 -0.39 11.90 4.57
CA PHE A 49 0.86 11.55 3.87
C PHE A 49 1.09 12.42 2.63
N GLU A 50 0.20 13.38 2.37
CA GLU A 50 0.18 14.23 1.17
C GLU A 50 1.47 15.02 0.95
N GLU A 51 2.07 15.54 2.02
CA GLU A 51 3.33 16.29 1.93
C GLU A 51 4.49 15.38 1.47
N HIS A 52 4.52 14.14 1.96
CA HIS A 52 5.51 13.15 1.55
C HIS A 52 5.26 12.68 0.11
N LEU A 53 4.00 12.47 -0.28
CA LEU A 53 3.65 12.12 -1.67
C LEU A 53 4.06 13.22 -2.64
N LYS A 54 3.78 14.49 -2.31
CA LYS A 54 4.19 15.63 -3.12
C LYS A 54 5.70 15.65 -3.34
N ARG A 55 6.48 15.47 -2.26
CA ARG A 55 7.95 15.46 -2.34
C ARG A 55 8.48 14.31 -3.20
N ILE A 56 7.89 13.11 -3.10
CA ILE A 56 8.26 11.96 -3.93
C ILE A 56 7.98 12.27 -5.41
N LYS A 57 6.80 12.80 -5.73
CA LYS A 57 6.43 13.16 -7.11
C LYS A 57 7.36 14.23 -7.70
N GLU A 58 7.74 15.23 -6.90
CA GLU A 58 8.71 16.27 -7.31
C GLU A 58 10.08 15.66 -7.63
N ILE A 59 10.60 14.79 -6.77
CA ILE A 59 11.89 14.10 -6.98
C ILE A 59 11.87 13.24 -8.25
N HIS A 60 10.75 12.60 -8.54
CA HIS A 60 10.61 11.66 -9.66
C HIS A 60 10.00 12.29 -10.93
N HIS A 61 9.78 13.61 -10.95
CA HIS A 61 9.16 14.34 -12.06
C HIS A 61 7.85 13.70 -12.56
N ILE A 62 7.05 13.19 -11.61
CA ILE A 62 5.73 12.62 -11.92
C ILE A 62 4.73 13.77 -11.93
N GLU A 63 4.21 14.11 -13.11
CA GLU A 63 3.17 15.14 -13.24
C GLU A 63 1.93 14.74 -12.42
N ASN A 64 1.42 15.68 -11.63
CA ASN A 64 0.14 15.51 -10.96
C ASN A 64 -0.95 15.53 -12.04
N GLN A 65 -1.48 14.35 -12.39
CA GLN A 65 -2.74 14.27 -13.10
C GLN A 65 -3.86 14.39 -12.07
N ASP A 66 -4.61 15.49 -12.17
CA ASP A 66 -5.83 15.79 -11.40
C ASP A 66 -6.97 14.82 -11.73
#